data_AF-A0A2T4U2C6-F1
#
_entry.id   AF-A0A2T4U2C6-F1
#
_cell.length_a   1.000
_cell.length_b   1.000
_cell.length_c   1.000
_cell.angle_alpha   90.00
_cell.angle_beta   90.00
_cell.angle_gamma   90.00
#
_symmetry.space_group_name_H-M   'P 1'
#
loop_
_entity.id
_entity.type
_entity.pdbx_description
1 polymer ?
#
loop_
_entity_poly.entity_id
_entity_poly.type
_entity_poly.pdbx_seq_one_letter_code
_entity_poly.pdbx_strand_id
1 'polypeptide(L)'
;MSMAFGYFSKAVTPEKFFETVAGILYRKMKDFVYEVDAGQSFLNGSFYIVVQGGKERYKLNLTREKSLELQNKAPYALENFLWGELEKQGLPAHKFQ
;
A
#
# COMPACT_ATOMS: atom_id res chain seq x y z
N MET A 1 0.01 12.17 9.15
CA MET A 1 0.44 12.70 7.83
C MET A 1 0.02 14.16 7.68
N SER A 2 0.77 14.96 6.91
CA SER A 2 0.60 16.41 6.79
C SER A 2 -0.52 16.82 5.83
N MET A 3 -1.01 18.07 5.91
CA MET A 3 -1.94 18.66 4.94
C MET A 3 -1.46 18.49 3.49
N ALA A 4 -0.15 18.55 3.25
CA ALA A 4 0.45 18.37 1.93
C ALA A 4 0.10 17.01 1.31
N PHE A 5 -0.01 15.95 2.11
CA PHE A 5 -0.39 14.63 1.60
C PHE A 5 -1.87 14.56 1.18
N GLY A 6 -2.73 15.35 1.84
CA GLY A 6 -4.14 15.45 1.44
C GLY A 6 -4.35 16.20 0.13
N TYR A 7 -3.50 17.19 -0.17
CA TYR A 7 -3.48 17.81 -1.50
C TYR A 7 -2.91 16.88 -2.55
N PHE A 8 -1.81 16.19 -2.23
CA PHE A 8 -1.20 15.18 -3.09
C PHE A 8 -2.21 14.12 -3.50
N SER A 9 -2.95 13.54 -2.54
CA SER A 9 -3.94 12.49 -2.81
C SER A 9 -5.05 12.95 -3.75
N LYS A 10 -5.33 14.25 -3.89
CA LYS A 10 -6.34 14.77 -4.82
C LYS A 10 -5.79 15.15 -6.19
N ALA A 11 -4.48 15.39 -6.30
CA ALA A 11 -3.84 15.94 -7.50
C ALA A 11 -3.17 14.87 -8.38
N VAL A 12 -2.83 13.70 -7.83
CA VAL A 12 -2.05 12.69 -8.54
C VAL A 12 -2.90 11.56 -9.12
N THR A 13 -2.32 10.82 -10.07
CA THR A 13 -2.97 9.64 -10.64
C THR A 13 -2.97 8.47 -9.64
N PRO A 14 -3.90 7.50 -9.78
CA PRO A 14 -3.97 6.33 -8.91
C PRO A 14 -2.67 5.52 -8.83
N GLU A 15 -1.93 5.45 -9.94
CA GLU A 15 -0.63 4.78 -10.03
C GLU A 15 0.39 5.47 -9.14
N LYS A 16 0.50 6.80 -9.25
CA LYS A 16 1.48 7.56 -8.48
C LYS A 16 1.11 7.63 -7.00
N PHE A 17 -0.18 7.67 -6.70
CA PHE A 17 -0.68 7.58 -5.34
C PHE A 17 -0.32 6.22 -4.72
N PHE A 18 -0.61 5.13 -5.43
CA PHE A 18 -0.30 3.78 -4.99
C PHE A 18 1.20 3.56 -4.78
N GLU A 19 2.05 3.98 -5.74
CA GLU A 19 3.51 3.92 -5.63
C GLU A 19 4.00 4.66 -4.38
N THR A 20 3.42 5.82 -4.09
CA THR A 20 3.78 6.61 -2.91
C THR A 20 3.42 5.88 -1.61
N VAL A 21 2.21 5.31 -1.53
CA VAL A 21 1.77 4.56 -0.34
C VAL A 21 2.60 3.27 -0.17
N ALA A 22 2.89 2.56 -1.26
CA ALA A 22 3.80 1.40 -1.21
C ALA A 22 5.20 1.79 -0.72
N GLY A 23 5.71 2.95 -1.15
CA GLY A 23 6.97 3.50 -0.66
C GLY A 23 6.94 3.88 0.83
N ILE A 24 5.78 4.27 1.37
CA ILE A 24 5.59 4.48 2.82
C ILE A 24 5.64 3.13 3.55
N LEU A 25 4.94 2.12 3.06
CA LEU A 25 4.97 0.76 3.63
C LEU A 25 6.41 0.21 3.66
N TYR A 26 7.11 0.29 2.53
CA TYR A 26 8.51 -0.13 2.42
C TYR A 26 9.38 0.53 3.49
N ARG A 27 9.29 1.85 3.66
CA ARG A 27 10.07 2.57 4.67
C ARG A 27 9.76 2.11 6.10
N LYS A 28 8.48 1.91 6.43
CA LYS A 28 8.04 1.46 7.76
C LYS A 28 8.46 0.02 8.05
N MET A 29 8.48 -0.85 7.03
CA MET A 29 8.80 -2.27 7.15
C MET A 29 10.30 -2.58 7.08
N LYS A 30 11.09 -1.69 6.45
CA LYS A 30 12.54 -1.86 6.28
C LYS A 30 13.27 -2.10 7.61
N ASP A 31 12.82 -1.46 8.68
CA ASP A 31 13.44 -1.57 10.02
C ASP A 31 13.20 -2.95 10.68
N PHE A 32 12.35 -3.79 10.10
CA PHE A 32 11.91 -5.07 10.67
C PHE A 32 12.24 -6.27 9.79
N VAL A 33 13.18 -6.13 8.84
CA VAL A 33 13.63 -7.23 7.94
C VAL A 33 12.51 -7.74 7.02
N TYR A 34 11.52 -6.89 6.74
CA TYR A 34 10.49 -7.16 5.74
C TYR A 34 10.84 -6.43 4.44
N GLU A 35 10.83 -7.16 3.33
CA GLU A 35 10.93 -6.61 1.98
C GLU A 35 9.54 -6.35 1.41
N VAL A 36 9.37 -5.23 0.71
CA VAL A 36 8.12 -4.85 0.05
C VAL A 36 8.40 -4.68 -1.43
N ASP A 37 7.76 -5.50 -2.25
CA ASP A 37 7.71 -5.38 -3.70
C ASP A 37 6.29 -4.94 -4.10
N ALA A 38 6.19 -3.85 -4.86
CA ALA A 38 4.92 -3.29 -5.27
C ALA A 38 5.01 -2.81 -6.72
N GLY A 39 3.93 -3.01 -7.47
CA GLY A 39 3.90 -2.65 -8.86
C GLY A 39 2.52 -2.75 -9.48
N GLN A 40 2.49 -2.65 -10.80
CA GLN A 40 1.29 -2.80 -11.60
C GLN A 40 1.43 -3.99 -12.53
N SER A 41 0.40 -4.82 -12.58
CA SER A 41 0.29 -5.94 -13.49
C SER A 41 0.06 -5.44 -14.91
N PHE A 42 0.92 -5.84 -15.84
CA PHE A 42 0.79 -5.53 -17.27
C PHE A 42 -0.46 -6.15 -17.91
N LEU A 43 -0.98 -7.25 -17.38
CA LEU A 43 -2.07 -8.01 -17.99
C LEU A 43 -3.45 -7.37 -17.78
N ASN A 44 -3.66 -6.74 -16.62
CA ASN A 44 -4.98 -6.24 -16.22
C ASN A 44 -4.93 -4.86 -15.55
N GLY A 45 -3.75 -4.22 -15.49
CA GLY A 45 -3.57 -2.91 -14.87
C GLY A 45 -3.82 -2.89 -13.35
N SER A 46 -3.99 -4.04 -12.71
CA SER A 46 -4.18 -4.12 -11.26
C SER A 46 -2.87 -3.86 -10.54
N PHE A 47 -2.95 -3.22 -9.39
CA PHE A 47 -1.81 -3.05 -8.51
C PHE A 47 -1.59 -4.28 -7.66
N TYR A 48 -0.35 -4.55 -7.31
CA TYR A 48 0.01 -5.61 -6.38
C TYR A 48 0.99 -5.10 -5.33
N ILE A 49 0.92 -5.71 -4.15
CA ILE A 49 1.93 -5.60 -3.09
C ILE A 49 2.27 -7.01 -2.63
N VAL A 50 3.56 -7.29 -2.54
CA VAL A 50 4.13 -8.49 -1.95
C VAL A 50 5.01 -8.06 -0.79
N VAL A 51 4.71 -8.56 0.40
CA VAL A 51 5.54 -8.36 1.59
C VAL A 51 6.18 -9.70 1.94
N GLN A 52 7.48 -9.72 2.16
CA GLN A 52 8.24 -10.94 2.47
C GLN A 52 9.13 -10.73 3.69
N GLY A 53 9.04 -11.63 4.67
CA GLY A 53 9.90 -11.62 5.85
C GLY A 53 10.27 -13.05 6.23
N GLY A 54 11.55 -13.41 6.08
CA GLY A 54 12.01 -14.78 6.31
C GLY A 54 11.24 -15.80 5.45
N LYS A 55 10.40 -16.64 6.09
CA LYS A 55 9.55 -17.64 5.42
C LYS A 55 8.12 -17.16 5.16
N GLU A 56 7.74 -16.02 5.71
CA GLU A 56 6.40 -15.46 5.57
C GLU A 56 6.32 -14.63 4.28
N ARG A 57 5.23 -14.81 3.54
CA ARG A 57 4.96 -14.06 2.32
C ARG A 57 3.50 -13.71 2.24
N TYR A 58 3.23 -12.41 2.15
CA TYR A 58 1.90 -11.83 2.06
C TYR A 58 1.72 -11.21 0.69
N LYS A 59 0.55 -11.41 0.09
CA LYS A 59 0.26 -10.90 -1.25
C LYS A 59 -1.09 -10.23 -1.26
N LEU A 60 -1.14 -9.05 -1.86
CA LEU A 60 -2.35 -8.28 -2.02
C LEU A 60 -2.43 -7.81 -3.46
N ASN A 61 -3.60 -8.00 -4.08
CA ASN A 61 -3.93 -7.44 -5.38
C ASN A 61 -5.05 -6.42 -5.18
N LEU A 62 -4.92 -5.28 -5.84
CA LEU A 62 -5.85 -4.17 -5.76
C LEU A 62 -6.17 -3.70 -7.17
N THR A 63 -7.45 -3.59 -7.52
CA THR A 63 -7.80 -3.02 -8.82
C THR A 63 -7.54 -1.52 -8.84
N ARG A 64 -7.36 -0.96 -10.03
CA ARG A 64 -7.14 0.47 -10.21
C ARG A 64 -8.33 1.29 -9.68
N GLU A 65 -9.54 0.81 -9.93
CA GLU A 65 -10.79 1.43 -9.48
C GLU A 65 -10.85 1.49 -7.95
N LYS A 66 -10.42 0.40 -7.28
CA LYS A 66 -10.41 0.36 -5.82
C LYS A 66 -9.36 1.30 -5.24
N SER A 67 -8.18 1.39 -5.87
CA SER A 67 -7.15 2.37 -5.49
C SER A 67 -7.68 3.80 -5.60
N LEU A 68 -8.37 4.14 -6.69
CA LEU A 68 -8.98 5.44 -6.91
C LEU A 68 -10.10 5.73 -5.89
N GLU A 69 -10.95 4.75 -5.60
CA GLU A 69 -12.00 4.86 -4.57
C GLU A 69 -11.39 5.21 -3.21
N LEU A 70 -10.33 4.49 -2.81
CA LEU A 70 -9.63 4.72 -1.54
C LEU A 70 -8.92 6.08 -1.53
N GLN A 71 -8.24 6.45 -2.62
CA GLN A 71 -7.59 7.75 -2.78
C GLN A 71 -8.57 8.92 -2.59
N ASN A 72 -9.77 8.82 -3.18
CA ASN A 72 -10.81 9.85 -3.09
C ASN A 72 -11.49 9.88 -1.72
N LYS A 73 -11.61 8.73 -1.05
CA LYS A 73 -12.27 8.62 0.25
C LYS A 73 -11.52 9.40 1.33
N ALA A 74 -10.22 9.15 1.47
CA ALA A 74 -9.37 9.88 2.40
C ALA A 74 -7.89 9.66 2.06
N PRO A 75 -6.99 10.61 2.41
CA PRO A 75 -5.56 10.48 2.13
C PRO A 75 -4.92 9.24 2.76
N TYR A 76 -5.47 8.75 3.87
CA TYR A 76 -4.99 7.56 4.61
C TYR A 76 -5.76 6.28 4.29
N ALA A 77 -6.83 6.34 3.50
CA ALA A 77 -7.70 5.18 3.31
C ALA A 77 -7.01 4.03 2.58
N LEU A 78 -6.11 4.32 1.63
CA LEU A 78 -5.35 3.28 0.95
C LEU A 78 -4.33 2.62 1.88
N GLU A 79 -3.56 3.40 2.65
CA GLU A 79 -2.61 2.85 3.64
C GLU A 79 -3.32 1.97 4.67
N ASN A 80 -4.42 2.46 5.26
CA ASN A 80 -5.18 1.71 6.25
C ASN A 80 -5.78 0.42 5.67
N PHE A 81 -6.25 0.47 4.42
CA PHE A 81 -6.76 -0.71 3.73
C PHE A 81 -5.66 -1.76 3.55
N LEU A 82 -4.48 -1.36 3.07
CA LEU A 82 -3.36 -2.27 2.85
C LEU A 82 -2.89 -2.90 4.16
N TRP A 83 -2.77 -2.13 5.23
CA TRP A 83 -2.43 -2.67 6.55
C TRP A 83 -3.46 -3.68 7.06
N GLY A 84 -4.75 -3.35 6.95
CA GLY A 84 -5.82 -4.25 7.41
C GLY A 84 -5.85 -5.57 6.64
N GLU A 85 -5.62 -5.54 5.33
CA GLU A 85 -5.56 -6.76 4.53
C GLU A 85 -4.30 -7.59 4.80
N LEU A 86 -3.15 -6.96 5.02
CA LEU A 86 -1.93 -7.67 5.43
C LEU A 86 -2.09 -8.29 6.83
N GLU A 87 -2.74 -7.57 7.76
CA GLU A 87 -3.00 -8.06 9.11
C GLU A 87 -3.93 -9.28 9.13
N LYS A 88 -4.96 -9.30 8.28
CA LYS A 88 -5.82 -10.47 8.07
C LYS A 88 -5.06 -11.70 7.59
N GLN A 89 -3.95 -11.52 6.88
CA GLN A 89 -3.08 -12.62 6.43
C GLN A 89 -2.09 -13.07 7.51
N GLY A 90 -2.06 -12.40 8.67
CA GLY A 90 -1.19 -12.72 9.80
C GLY A 90 0.07 -11.84 9.90
N LEU A 91 0.22 -10.80 9.07
CA LEU A 91 1.29 -9.82 9.27
C LEU A 91 1.00 -9.01 10.54
N PRO A 92 1.96 -8.83 11.47
CA PRO A 92 1.73 -8.03 12.68
C PRO A 92 1.76 -6.53 12.37
N ALA A 93 0.77 -6.04 11.60
CA ALA A 93 0.71 -4.67 11.07
C ALA A 93 0.88 -3.58 12.14
N HIS A 94 0.35 -3.82 13.35
CA HIS A 94 0.49 -2.97 14.52
C HIS A 94 1.95 -2.66 14.92
N LYS A 95 2.94 -3.45 14.49
CA LYS A 95 4.36 -3.19 14.77
C LYS A 95 4.96 -2.08 13.91
N PHE A 96 4.30 -1.72 12.81
CA PHE A 96 4.84 -0.81 11.79
C PHE A 96 4.03 0.49 11.65
N GLN A 97 2.88 0.60 12.34
CA GLN A 97 1.93 1.71 12.20
C GLN A 97 2.35 3.00 12.89
#